data_AF-A0A367L6E7-F1
#
_entry.id   AF-A0A367L6E7-F1
#
_cell.length_a   1.000
_cell.length_b   1.000
_cell.length_c   1.000
_cell.angle_alpha   90.00
_cell.angle_beta   90.00
_cell.angle_gamma   90.00
#
_symmetry.space_group_name_H-M   'P 1'
#
loop_
_entity.id
_entity.type
_entity.pdbx_description
1 polymer ?
#
loop_
_entity_poly.entity_id
_entity_poly.type
_entity_poly.pdbx_seq_one_letter_code
_entity_poly.pdbx_strand_id
1 'polypeptide(L)'
;MGGINLEIFKFGMYVMFPIGIMYYFGTNLDNRFAVPGFWPKPEECNKVPHDREEIEAEYARIVERQRRRQAFMLEEEKRRGSN
;
A
#
# COMPACT_ATOMS: atom_id res chain seq x y z
N MET A 1 31.86 -29.44 -42.32
CA MET A 1 30.95 -28.37 -42.78
C MET A 1 29.61 -28.52 -42.07
N GLY A 2 29.40 -27.78 -40.97
CA GLY A 2 28.12 -27.75 -40.25
C GLY A 2 27.66 -26.33 -39.88
N GLY A 3 28.37 -25.30 -40.37
CA GLY A 3 28.20 -23.90 -39.93
C GLY A 3 26.79 -23.35 -40.15
N ILE A 4 26.23 -23.53 -41.35
CA ILE A 4 24.90 -22.99 -41.70
C ILE A 4 23.78 -23.63 -40.86
N ASN A 5 23.83 -24.94 -40.64
CA ASN A 5 22.81 -25.63 -39.82
C ASN A 5 22.90 -25.22 -38.34
N LEU A 6 24.11 -24.95 -37.84
CA LEU A 6 24.33 -24.50 -36.47
C LEU A 6 23.87 -23.04 -36.27
N GLU A 7 24.05 -22.19 -37.27
CA GLU A 7 23.56 -20.81 -37.28
C GLU A 7 22.03 -20.74 -37.29
N ILE A 8 21.37 -21.59 -38.10
CA ILE A 8 19.90 -21.70 -38.12
C ILE A 8 19.36 -22.20 -36.78
N PHE A 9 20.02 -23.18 -36.15
CA PHE A 9 19.64 -23.66 -34.83
C PHE A 9 19.79 -22.55 -33.77
N LYS A 10 20.91 -21.82 -33.78
CA LYS A 10 21.16 -20.71 -32.85
C LYS A 10 20.14 -19.59 -33.01
N PHE A 11 19.82 -19.23 -34.26
CA PHE A 11 18.79 -18.25 -34.58
C PHE A 11 17.42 -18.71 -34.08
N GLY A 12 17.03 -19.96 -34.36
CA GLY A 12 15.79 -20.54 -33.88
C GLY A 12 15.69 -20.53 -32.36
N MET A 13 16.76 -20.92 -31.66
CA MET A 13 16.84 -20.83 -30.19
C MET A 13 16.66 -19.41 -29.68
N TYR A 14 17.35 -18.42 -30.26
CA TYR A 14 17.27 -17.03 -29.82
C TYR A 14 15.93 -16.37 -30.11
N VAL A 15 15.17 -16.85 -31.10
CA VAL A 15 13.81 -16.38 -31.36
C VAL A 15 12.78 -17.12 -30.50
N MET A 16 12.87 -18.45 -30.41
CA MET A 16 11.90 -19.27 -29.69
C MET A 16 12.01 -19.14 -28.18
N PHE A 17 13.20 -18.93 -27.64
CA PHE A 17 13.43 -18.78 -26.20
C PHE A 17 12.68 -17.56 -25.60
N PRO A 18 12.86 -16.32 -26.09
CA PRO A 18 12.11 -15.18 -25.56
C PRO A 18 10.61 -15.27 -25.84
N ILE A 19 10.20 -15.79 -27.01
CA ILE A 19 8.78 -15.97 -27.32
C ILE A 19 8.12 -16.98 -26.38
N GLY A 20 8.80 -18.10 -26.09
CA GLY A 20 8.30 -19.12 -25.16
C GLY A 20 8.21 -18.61 -23.72
N ILE A 21 9.21 -17.85 -23.27
CA ILE A 21 9.18 -17.19 -21.95
C ILE A 21 8.04 -16.17 -21.88
N MET A 22 7.84 -15.35 -22.92
CA MET A 22 6.71 -14.43 -22.99
C MET A 22 5.37 -15.17 -23.04
N TYR A 23 5.25 -16.30 -23.73
CA TYR A 23 3.99 -17.05 -23.77
C TYR A 23 3.65 -17.65 -22.39
N TYR A 24 4.65 -18.23 -21.72
CA TYR A 24 4.48 -18.88 -20.43
C TYR A 24 4.24 -17.87 -19.29
N PHE A 25 5.02 -16.79 -19.22
CA PHE A 25 4.89 -15.79 -18.16
C PHE A 25 3.96 -14.63 -18.55
N GLY A 26 4.03 -14.14 -19.79
CA GLY A 26 3.39 -12.91 -20.28
C GLY A 26 1.86 -12.90 -20.25
N THR A 27 1.22 -14.07 -20.33
CA THR A 27 -0.26 -14.16 -20.40
C THR A 27 -0.93 -14.20 -19.03
N ASN A 28 -0.17 -14.45 -17.94
CA ASN A 28 -0.72 -14.70 -16.60
C ASN A 28 0.12 -14.08 -15.47
N LEU A 29 0.87 -12.99 -15.73
CA LEU A 29 1.64 -12.32 -14.68
C LEU A 29 0.75 -11.80 -13.55
N ASP A 30 -0.37 -11.19 -13.89
CA ASP A 30 -1.23 -10.52 -12.90
C ASP A 30 -1.77 -11.52 -11.87
N ASN A 31 -2.27 -12.67 -12.31
CA ASN A 31 -2.78 -13.70 -11.40
C ASN A 31 -1.66 -14.46 -10.66
N ARG A 32 -0.48 -14.64 -11.25
CA ARG A 32 0.65 -15.33 -10.58
C ARG A 32 1.40 -14.47 -9.57
N PHE A 33 1.46 -13.15 -9.79
CA PHE A 33 2.29 -12.24 -9.00
C PHE A 33 1.50 -11.21 -8.20
N ALA A 34 0.17 -11.09 -8.39
CA ALA A 34 -0.64 -10.27 -7.50
C ALA A 34 -0.67 -10.88 -6.09
N VAL A 35 -0.34 -10.07 -5.10
CA VAL A 35 -0.48 -10.44 -3.70
C VAL A 35 -1.93 -10.18 -3.29
N PRO A 36 -2.71 -11.22 -2.92
CA PRO A 36 -4.07 -11.02 -2.45
C PRO A 36 -4.05 -10.19 -1.16
N GLY A 37 -4.80 -9.09 -1.14
CA GLY A 37 -4.83 -8.19 0.02
C GLY A 37 -3.58 -7.31 0.17
N PHE A 38 -2.85 -7.01 -0.91
CA PHE A 38 -1.72 -6.08 -0.89
C PHE A 38 -2.09 -4.72 -0.27
N TRP A 39 -3.29 -4.21 -0.59
CA TRP A 39 -3.82 -2.98 -0.03
C TRP A 39 -4.66 -3.26 1.23
N PRO A 40 -4.56 -2.40 2.26
CA PRO A 40 -5.46 -2.45 3.41
C PRO A 40 -6.90 -2.40 2.94
N LYS A 41 -7.76 -3.15 3.62
CA LYS A 41 -9.16 -3.17 3.20
C LYS A 41 -9.79 -1.80 3.46
N PRO A 42 -10.77 -1.35 2.66
CA PRO A 42 -11.42 -0.06 2.86
C PRO A 42 -12.00 0.12 4.27
N GLU A 43 -12.35 -0.96 4.96
CA GLU A 43 -12.84 -0.94 6.34
C GLU A 43 -11.74 -0.64 7.37
N GLU A 44 -10.48 -0.95 7.05
CA GLU A 44 -9.30 -0.69 7.87
C GLU A 44 -8.72 0.71 7.63
N CYS A 45 -9.13 1.36 6.54
CA CYS A 45 -8.73 2.72 6.23
C CYS A 45 -9.44 3.74 7.14
N ASN A 46 -8.73 4.83 7.45
CA ASN A 46 -9.34 5.94 8.17
C ASN A 46 -10.51 6.52 7.37
N LYS A 47 -11.71 6.50 7.95
CA LYS A 47 -12.92 7.08 7.35
C LYS A 47 -12.91 8.58 7.59
N VAL A 48 -12.75 9.35 6.52
CA VAL A 48 -12.87 10.81 6.60
C VAL A 48 -14.37 11.16 6.62
N PRO A 49 -14.83 12.05 7.51
CA PRO A 49 -16.20 12.53 7.50
C PRO A 49 -16.51 13.19 6.15
N HIS A 50 -17.62 12.83 5.52
CA HIS A 50 -18.02 13.39 4.23
C HIS A 50 -19.18 14.39 4.35
N ASP A 51 -20.05 14.20 5.34
CA ASP A 51 -21.20 15.06 5.59
C ASP A 51 -20.88 16.17 6.58
N ARG A 52 -21.53 17.33 6.43
CA ARG A 52 -21.31 18.50 7.28
C ARG A 52 -21.56 18.21 8.76
N GLU A 53 -22.61 17.46 9.07
CA GLU A 53 -22.96 17.10 10.45
C GLU A 53 -21.91 16.19 11.08
N GLU A 54 -21.37 15.22 10.31
CA GLU A 54 -20.28 14.35 10.76
C GLU A 54 -18.99 15.13 11.02
N ILE A 55 -18.69 16.12 10.16
CA ILE A 55 -17.53 17.01 10.32
C ILE A 55 -17.65 17.82 11.62
N GLU A 56 -18.82 18.40 11.91
CA GLU A 56 -19.05 19.17 13.12
C GLU A 56 -18.92 18.29 14.39
N ALA A 57 -19.44 17.07 14.35
CA ALA A 57 -19.33 16.11 15.45
C ALA A 57 -17.87 15.66 15.71
N GLU A 58 -17.11 15.32 14.67
CA GLU A 58 -15.70 14.93 14.82
C GLU A 58 -14.84 16.14 15.25
N TYR A 59 -15.15 17.35 14.78
CA TYR A 59 -14.50 18.57 15.26
C TYR A 59 -14.72 18.79 16.76
N ALA A 60 -15.96 18.66 17.24
CA ALA A 60 -16.28 18.78 18.65
C ALA A 60 -15.51 17.76 19.51
N ARG A 61 -15.43 16.50 19.03
CA ARG A 61 -14.66 15.43 19.67
C ARG A 61 -13.16 15.77 19.76
N ILE A 62 -12.58 16.33 18.69
CA ILE A 62 -11.17 16.74 18.66
C ILE A 62 -10.92 17.87 19.67
N VAL A 63 -11.78 18.89 19.70
CA VAL A 63 -11.66 20.02 20.62
C VAL A 63 -11.77 19.56 22.08
N GLU A 64 -12.71 18.68 22.39
CA GLU A 64 -12.85 18.12 23.74
C GLU A 64 -11.60 17.33 24.16
N ARG A 65 -11.05 16.49 23.27
CA ARG A 65 -9.81 15.76 23.52
C ARG A 65 -8.64 16.71 23.80
N GLN A 66 -8.52 17.80 23.05
CA GLN A 66 -7.47 18.80 23.28
C GLN A 66 -7.62 19.49 24.64
N ARG A 67 -8.84 19.92 24.98
CA ARG A 67 -9.13 20.55 26.29
C ARG A 67 -8.78 19.63 27.45
N ARG A 68 -9.17 18.35 27.37
CA ARG A 68 -8.83 17.35 28.40
C ARG A 68 -7.31 17.17 28.55
N ARG A 69 -6.58 17.12 27.43
CA ARG A 69 -5.10 17.06 27.47
C ARG A 69 -4.49 18.29 28.12
N GLN A 70 -4.95 19.48 27.76
CA GLN A 70 -4.44 20.73 28.33
C GLN A 70 -4.71 20.81 29.84
N ALA A 71 -5.90 20.41 30.29
CA ALA A 71 -6.24 20.36 31.71
C ALA A 71 -5.32 19.40 32.47
N PHE A 72 -5.09 18.20 31.92
CA PHE A 72 -4.17 17.22 32.51
C PHE A 72 -2.74 17.77 32.63
N MET A 73 -2.22 18.41 31.56
CA MET A 73 -0.89 19.02 31.58
C MET A 73 -0.77 20.11 32.64
N LEU A 74 -1.78 20.98 32.77
CA LEU A 74 -1.80 22.05 33.76
C LEU A 74 -1.86 21.50 35.20
N GLU A 75 -2.60 20.42 35.44
CA GLU A 75 -2.63 19.74 36.72
C GLU A 75 -1.27 19.10 37.07
N GLU A 76 -0.60 18.47 36.09
CA GLU A 76 0.75 17.95 36.27
C GLU A 76 1.77 19.05 36.57
N GLU A 77 1.71 20.20 35.88
CA GLU A 77 2.58 21.35 36.13
C GLU A 77 2.37 21.91 37.54
N LYS A 78 1.11 22.07 37.98
CA LYS A 78 0.79 22.48 39.36
C LYS A 78 1.33 21.48 40.38
N ARG A 79 1.19 20.18 40.13
CA ARG A 79 1.69 19.12 41.01
C ARG A 79 3.22 19.11 41.08
N ARG A 80 3.92 19.39 39.98
CA ARG A 80 5.38 19.47 39.92
C ARG A 80 5.93 20.77 40.53
N GLY A 81 5.21 21.88 40.46
CA GLY A 81 5.62 23.17 41.03
C GLY A 81 5.35 23.34 42.53
N SER A 82 4.51 22.49 43.14
CA SER A 82 4.22 22.48 44.58
C SER A 82 5.10 21.55 45.41
N ASN A 83 6.06 20.85 44.78
CA ASN A 83 6.96 19.87 45.41
C ASN A 83 8.41 20.37 45.32
#